data_AF-A0AAF1A8L8-F1
#
_entry.id   AF-A0AAF1A8L8-F1
#
_cell.length_a   1.000
_cell.length_b   1.000
_cell.length_c   1.000
_cell.angle_alpha   90.00
_cell.angle_beta   90.00
_cell.angle_gamma   90.00
#
_symmetry.space_group_name_H-M   'P 1'
#
loop_
_entity.id
_entity.type
_entity.pdbx_description
1 polymer ?
#
loop_
_entity_poly.entity_id
_entity_poly.type
_entity_poly.pdbx_seq_one_letter_code
_entity_poly.pdbx_strand_id
1 'polypeptide(L)'
;MTPADVRRRWNEMGGRCGRNKLPEIVWRLYEDDAFTVGECNGYRIFDTELLAVAVQDAWSSAEYSEGALDGFFWVELFGSAYPHLTFPSASITLYRGVRDAEWARRMSWTSSLESVRWFANRYECTGTVYRIVDVDPQDVLAQIAEGRDEDEFVLYPEYLDDAPVQVMCSNAQCRSTVDREALDDHAVDSEGHCWHSLNLVESVVG
;
A
#
# COMPACT_ATOMS: atom_id res chain seq x y z
N MET A 1 10.10 -22.05 14.57
CA MET A 1 9.83 -20.97 15.53
C MET A 1 8.33 -20.67 15.45
N THR A 2 7.62 -20.23 16.50
CA THR A 2 6.21 -19.84 16.31
C THR A 2 6.14 -18.41 15.74
N PRO A 3 5.07 -18.00 15.04
CA PRO A 3 4.93 -16.61 14.58
C PRO A 3 5.05 -15.57 15.71
N ALA A 4 4.63 -15.93 16.93
CA ALA A 4 4.78 -15.08 18.12
C ALA A 4 6.25 -14.93 18.54
N ASP A 5 7.05 -15.99 18.42
CA ASP A 5 8.49 -15.95 18.71
C ASP A 5 9.25 -15.11 17.68
N VAL A 6 8.88 -15.20 16.39
CA VAL A 6 9.47 -14.39 15.31
C VAL A 6 9.19 -12.91 15.54
N ARG A 7 7.92 -12.54 15.83
CA ARG A 7 7.55 -11.16 16.15
C ARG A 7 8.26 -10.64 17.41
N ARG A 8 8.41 -11.48 18.44
CA ARG A 8 9.16 -11.11 19.66
C ARG A 8 10.63 -10.81 19.33
N ARG A 9 11.27 -11.68 18.55
CA ARG A 9 12.66 -11.50 18.12
C ARG A 9 12.84 -10.22 17.30
N TRP A 10 11.92 -9.93 16.38
CA TRP A 10 11.93 -8.66 15.65
C TRP A 10 11.80 -7.46 16.60
N ASN A 11 10.85 -7.47 17.54
CA ASN A 11 10.67 -6.39 18.51
C ASN A 11 11.91 -6.14 19.39
N GLU A 12 12.66 -7.20 19.71
CA GLU A 12 13.94 -7.09 20.43
C GLU A 12 15.02 -6.43 19.56
N MET A 13 15.07 -6.76 18.26
CA MET A 13 16.04 -6.23 17.30
C MET A 13 15.74 -4.78 16.88
N GLY A 14 14.48 -4.47 16.56
CA GLY A 14 14.02 -3.14 16.16
C GLY A 14 14.10 -2.09 17.28
N GLY A 15 14.17 -2.56 18.53
CA GLY A 15 14.31 -1.71 19.72
C GLY A 15 13.09 -0.83 20.01
N ARG A 16 13.17 0.00 21.05
CA ARG A 16 12.14 1.01 21.38
C ARG A 16 12.33 2.29 20.57
N CYS A 17 12.62 2.16 19.29
CA CYS A 17 12.78 3.29 18.39
C CYS A 17 11.40 3.75 17.89
N GLY A 18 11.27 5.04 17.55
CA GLY A 18 10.04 5.54 16.94
C GLY A 18 9.75 4.80 15.63
N ARG A 19 8.48 4.52 15.32
CA ARG A 19 8.06 3.70 14.16
C ARG A 19 8.67 4.16 12.82
N ASN A 20 8.84 5.47 12.64
CA ASN A 20 9.44 6.07 11.44
C ASN A 20 10.96 5.80 11.30
N LYS A 21 11.61 5.17 12.29
CA LYS A 21 13.02 4.74 12.24
C LYS A 21 13.20 3.29 11.84
N LEU A 22 12.13 2.51 11.78
CA LEU A 22 12.19 1.09 11.43
C LEU A 22 12.79 0.84 10.03
N PRO A 23 12.52 1.65 8.99
CA PRO A 23 13.17 1.48 7.67
C PRO A 23 14.70 1.54 7.72
N GLU A 24 15.27 2.56 8.37
CA GLU A 24 16.73 2.68 8.55
C GLU A 24 17.30 1.52 9.39
N ILE A 25 16.56 1.08 10.42
CA ILE A 25 17.00 0.01 11.31
C ILE A 25 16.99 -1.35 10.63
N VAL A 26 15.94 -1.70 9.88
CA VAL A 26 15.88 -2.99 9.17
C VAL A 26 16.98 -3.07 8.11
N TRP A 27 17.24 -1.97 7.38
CA TRP A 27 18.32 -1.91 6.42
C TRP A 27 19.69 -2.12 7.08
N ARG A 28 19.97 -1.40 8.18
CA ARG A 28 21.23 -1.58 8.91
C ARG A 28 21.41 -3.01 9.41
N LEU A 29 20.37 -3.62 9.99
CA LEU A 29 20.42 -4.99 10.47
C LEU A 29 20.62 -6.01 9.33
N TYR A 30 20.09 -5.70 8.15
CA TYR A 30 20.31 -6.48 6.93
C TYR A 30 21.77 -6.39 6.43
N GLU A 31 22.37 -5.20 6.47
CA GLU A 31 23.79 -4.99 6.15
C GLU A 31 24.73 -5.64 7.20
N ASP A 32 24.37 -5.56 8.48
CA ASP A 32 25.14 -6.10 9.61
C ASP A 32 24.95 -7.64 9.79
N ASP A 33 24.40 -8.35 8.79
CA ASP A 33 24.18 -9.80 8.78
C ASP A 33 23.29 -10.34 9.92
N ALA A 34 22.48 -9.50 10.55
CA ALA A 34 21.68 -9.88 11.72
C ALA A 34 20.58 -10.92 11.41
N PHE A 35 20.20 -11.06 10.13
CA PHE A 35 19.26 -12.07 9.64
C PHE A 35 19.94 -13.32 9.07
N THR A 36 21.28 -13.37 9.01
CA THR A 36 22.00 -14.49 8.40
C THR A 36 21.99 -15.72 9.31
N VAL A 37 21.55 -16.86 8.79
CA VAL A 37 21.53 -18.16 9.49
C VAL A 37 22.56 -19.15 8.95
N GLY A 38 23.23 -18.80 7.86
CA GLY A 38 24.30 -19.59 7.28
C GLY A 38 24.87 -18.97 6.02
N GLU A 39 25.73 -19.72 5.34
CA GLU A 39 26.34 -19.32 4.08
C GLU A 39 26.40 -20.54 3.16
N CYS A 40 26.17 -20.35 1.85
CA CYS A 40 26.37 -21.36 0.82
C CYS A 40 27.08 -20.73 -0.37
N ASN A 41 28.24 -21.26 -0.74
CA ASN A 41 29.05 -20.78 -1.88
C ASN A 41 29.39 -19.28 -1.84
N GLY A 42 29.65 -18.71 -0.66
CA GLY A 42 29.90 -17.27 -0.51
C GLY A 42 28.64 -16.40 -0.51
N TYR A 43 27.44 -17.01 -0.57
CA TYR A 43 26.17 -16.31 -0.48
C TYR A 43 25.54 -16.50 0.90
N ARG A 44 25.07 -15.39 1.48
CA ARG A 44 24.34 -15.37 2.74
C ARG A 44 23.03 -16.16 2.61
N ILE A 45 22.74 -16.99 3.61
CA ILE A 45 21.44 -17.63 3.78
C ILE A 45 20.72 -16.87 4.89
N PHE A 46 19.60 -16.25 4.56
CA PHE A 46 18.81 -15.47 5.51
C PHE A 46 17.73 -16.30 6.22
N ASP A 47 17.43 -15.93 7.46
CA ASP A 47 16.16 -16.21 8.14
C ASP A 47 15.05 -15.43 7.45
N THR A 48 14.55 -15.97 6.33
CA THR A 48 13.60 -15.24 5.47
C THR A 48 12.24 -15.06 6.13
N GLU A 49 11.87 -15.88 7.12
CA GLU A 49 10.66 -15.70 7.92
C GLU A 49 10.79 -14.47 8.83
N LEU A 50 11.91 -14.36 9.57
CA LEU A 50 12.19 -13.18 10.39
C LEU A 50 12.35 -11.92 9.55
N LEU A 51 13.04 -12.01 8.41
CA LEU A 51 13.22 -10.89 7.51
C LEU A 51 11.87 -10.40 6.94
N ALA A 52 10.99 -11.32 6.52
CA ALA A 52 9.66 -10.95 6.04
C ALA A 52 8.83 -10.22 7.11
N VAL A 53 8.90 -10.65 8.38
CA VAL A 53 8.22 -9.95 9.49
C VAL A 53 8.81 -8.56 9.70
N ALA A 54 10.14 -8.44 9.70
CA ALA A 54 10.83 -7.17 9.91
C ALA A 54 10.53 -6.15 8.80
N VAL A 55 10.58 -6.59 7.54
CA VAL A 55 10.35 -5.74 6.36
C VAL A 55 8.90 -5.25 6.30
N GLN A 56 7.92 -6.14 6.50
CA GLN A 56 6.51 -5.76 6.51
C GLN A 56 6.17 -4.81 7.67
N ASP A 57 6.69 -5.06 8.87
CA ASP A 57 6.48 -4.14 10.00
C ASP A 57 7.15 -2.77 9.77
N ALA A 58 8.38 -2.76 9.27
CA ALA A 58 9.09 -1.51 8.97
C ALA A 58 8.37 -0.70 7.89
N TRP A 59 7.85 -1.35 6.85
CA TRP A 59 7.07 -0.73 5.79
C TRP A 59 5.76 -0.11 6.33
N SER A 60 4.91 -0.93 6.96
CA SER A 60 3.57 -0.49 7.37
C SER A 60 3.56 0.40 8.62
N SER A 61 4.61 0.38 9.44
CA SER A 61 4.68 1.22 10.65
C SER A 61 5.22 2.63 10.38
N ALA A 62 6.02 2.82 9.34
CA ALA A 62 6.57 4.13 9.01
C ALA A 62 5.55 4.99 8.26
N GLU A 63 5.36 6.22 8.72
CA GLU A 63 4.72 7.25 7.90
C GLU A 63 5.66 7.57 6.73
N TYR A 64 5.16 7.43 5.49
CA TYR A 64 5.96 7.66 4.28
C TYR A 64 7.21 6.75 4.20
N SER A 65 7.03 5.43 4.27
CA SER A 65 8.09 4.41 4.18
C SER A 65 9.07 4.61 3.02
N GLU A 66 8.57 4.93 1.83
CA GLU A 66 9.37 5.23 0.63
C GLU A 66 10.20 6.52 0.75
N GLY A 67 9.83 7.43 1.66
CA GLY A 67 10.63 8.62 1.97
C GLY A 67 11.70 8.37 3.04
N ALA A 68 11.56 7.31 3.83
CA ALA A 68 12.50 6.95 4.89
C ALA A 68 13.65 6.04 4.39
N LEU A 69 13.44 5.33 3.29
CA LEU A 69 14.43 4.47 2.66
C LEU A 69 14.17 4.44 1.15
N ASP A 70 15.23 4.53 0.35
CA ASP A 70 15.14 4.54 -1.12
C ASP A 70 14.51 3.24 -1.65
N GLY A 71 13.76 3.35 -2.76
CA GLY A 71 13.07 2.24 -3.40
C GLY A 71 13.99 1.07 -3.76
N PHE A 72 15.25 1.34 -4.12
CA PHE A 72 16.25 0.30 -4.40
C PHE A 72 16.47 -0.62 -3.20
N PHE A 73 16.63 -0.06 -2.00
CA PHE A 73 16.85 -0.85 -0.79
C PHE A 73 15.59 -1.62 -0.38
N TRP A 74 14.40 -1.05 -0.62
CA TRP A 74 13.15 -1.77 -0.42
C TRP A 74 13.05 -3.00 -1.33
N VAL A 75 13.39 -2.85 -2.63
CA VAL A 75 13.43 -3.97 -3.57
C VAL A 75 14.36 -5.08 -3.07
N GLU A 76 15.55 -4.73 -2.58
CA GLU A 76 16.51 -5.71 -2.04
C GLU A 76 15.98 -6.44 -0.79
N LEU A 77 15.37 -5.70 0.14
CA LEU A 77 14.79 -6.23 1.36
C LEU A 77 13.60 -7.16 1.07
N PHE A 78 12.63 -6.71 0.28
CA PHE A 78 11.47 -7.54 -0.11
C PHE A 78 11.91 -8.75 -0.95
N GLY A 79 12.83 -8.57 -1.90
CA GLY A 79 13.37 -9.66 -2.70
C GLY A 79 14.07 -10.73 -1.86
N SER A 80 14.83 -10.32 -0.83
CA SER A 80 15.47 -11.25 0.12
C SER A 80 14.45 -11.96 1.04
N ALA A 81 13.32 -11.32 1.33
CA ALA A 81 12.23 -11.86 2.13
C ALA A 81 11.24 -12.74 1.33
N TYR A 82 11.32 -12.73 -0.01
CA TYR A 82 10.38 -13.35 -0.95
C TYR A 82 9.76 -14.68 -0.52
N PRO A 83 10.52 -15.68 0.00
CA PRO A 83 9.95 -16.98 0.35
C PRO A 83 8.83 -16.96 1.40
N HIS A 84 8.73 -15.90 2.21
CA HIS A 84 7.73 -15.76 3.28
C HIS A 84 6.83 -14.52 3.09
N LEU A 85 6.82 -13.93 1.89
CA LEU A 85 5.88 -12.87 1.52
C LEU A 85 4.63 -13.45 0.85
N THR A 86 3.57 -12.65 0.85
CA THR A 86 2.32 -12.98 0.15
C THR A 86 2.24 -12.17 -1.14
N PHE A 87 1.60 -12.74 -2.17
CA PHE A 87 1.43 -12.16 -3.50
C PHE A 87 0.02 -12.47 -4.01
N PRO A 88 -0.55 -11.63 -4.89
CA PRO A 88 -1.81 -11.96 -5.53
C PRO A 88 -1.68 -13.22 -6.40
N SER A 89 -2.71 -14.05 -6.41
CA SER A 89 -2.73 -15.31 -7.18
C SER A 89 -3.07 -15.13 -8.66
N ALA A 90 -3.54 -13.95 -9.05
CA ALA A 90 -3.92 -13.56 -10.40
C ALA A 90 -3.74 -12.05 -10.58
N SER A 91 -3.84 -11.59 -11.83
CA SER A 91 -3.83 -10.16 -12.14
C SER A 91 -4.93 -9.41 -11.39
N ILE A 92 -4.62 -8.21 -10.90
CA ILE A 92 -5.48 -7.46 -9.97
C ILE A 92 -5.60 -5.98 -10.38
N THR A 93 -6.73 -5.36 -10.04
CA THR A 93 -6.90 -3.90 -10.14
C THR A 93 -6.56 -3.25 -8.81
N LEU A 94 -5.69 -2.26 -8.85
CA LEU A 94 -5.22 -1.54 -7.67
C LEU A 94 -5.57 -0.05 -7.75
N TYR A 95 -5.71 0.55 -6.58
CA TYR A 95 -6.13 1.93 -6.38
C TYR A 95 -5.17 2.67 -5.45
N ARG A 96 -5.04 3.98 -5.67
CA ARG A 96 -4.27 4.87 -4.79
C ARG A 96 -4.94 6.24 -4.72
N GLY A 97 -5.16 6.72 -3.50
CA GLY A 97 -5.64 8.08 -3.25
C GLY A 97 -4.49 9.00 -2.84
N VAL A 98 -4.31 10.12 -3.54
CA VAL A 98 -3.24 11.09 -3.24
C VAL A 98 -3.76 12.52 -3.25
N ARG A 99 -3.11 13.40 -2.49
CA ARG A 99 -3.40 14.85 -2.50
C ARG A 99 -2.62 15.59 -3.58
N ASP A 100 -1.41 15.11 -3.86
CA ASP A 100 -0.56 15.62 -4.92
C ASP A 100 -0.42 14.58 -6.03
N ALA A 101 -0.59 15.01 -7.28
CA ALA A 101 -0.45 14.15 -8.45
C ALA A 101 0.98 13.60 -8.59
N GLU A 102 1.99 14.29 -8.05
CA GLU A 102 3.38 13.81 -8.03
C GLU A 102 3.53 12.50 -7.23
N TRP A 103 2.61 12.19 -6.30
CA TRP A 103 2.63 10.98 -5.49
C TRP A 103 1.84 9.82 -6.09
N ALA A 104 1.24 10.00 -7.28
CA ALA A 104 0.40 8.99 -7.92
C ALA A 104 1.17 7.71 -8.25
N ARG A 105 2.47 7.81 -8.55
CA ARG A 105 3.36 6.70 -8.95
C ARG A 105 4.25 6.19 -7.81
N ARG A 106 3.82 6.33 -6.56
CA ARG A 106 4.52 5.78 -5.38
C ARG A 106 4.16 4.30 -5.19
N MET A 107 4.99 3.57 -4.43
CA MET A 107 4.99 2.10 -4.39
C MET A 107 3.77 1.46 -3.70
N SER A 108 3.09 2.17 -2.79
CA SER A 108 1.96 1.62 -2.01
C SER A 108 0.62 1.77 -2.74
N TRP A 109 -0.10 0.69 -2.92
CA TRP A 109 -1.42 0.63 -3.57
C TRP A 109 -2.38 -0.26 -2.77
N THR A 110 -3.67 -0.26 -3.07
CA THR A 110 -4.64 -1.16 -2.42
C THR A 110 -5.67 -1.69 -3.40
N SER A 111 -6.18 -2.91 -3.21
CA SER A 111 -7.33 -3.39 -4.00
C SER A 111 -8.69 -2.93 -3.44
N SER A 112 -8.70 -2.41 -2.21
CA SER A 112 -9.92 -1.89 -1.58
C SER A 112 -10.27 -0.48 -2.07
N LEU A 113 -11.18 -0.41 -3.04
CA LEU A 113 -11.73 0.87 -3.48
C LEU A 113 -12.47 1.59 -2.32
N GLU A 114 -13.06 0.85 -1.39
CA GLU A 114 -13.74 1.40 -0.21
C GLU A 114 -12.77 2.14 0.72
N SER A 115 -11.58 1.56 0.97
CA SER A 115 -10.52 2.20 1.76
C SER A 115 -10.05 3.51 1.11
N VAL A 116 -9.90 3.52 -0.22
CA VAL A 116 -9.50 4.74 -0.96
C VAL A 116 -10.58 5.82 -0.93
N ARG A 117 -11.87 5.45 -1.00
CA ARG A 117 -13.00 6.38 -0.83
C ARG A 117 -12.97 7.05 0.54
N TRP A 118 -12.65 6.30 1.60
CA TRP A 118 -12.50 6.87 2.94
C TRP A 118 -11.32 7.85 3.01
N PHE A 119 -10.16 7.49 2.45
CA PHE A 119 -8.99 8.38 2.41
C PHE A 119 -9.25 9.67 1.61
N ALA A 120 -9.96 9.59 0.49
CA ALA A 120 -10.31 10.74 -0.35
C ALA A 120 -11.31 11.70 0.33
N ASN A 121 -12.21 11.17 1.17
CA ASN A 121 -13.25 11.95 1.85
C ASN A 121 -12.85 12.46 3.26
N ARG A 122 -11.70 12.02 3.79
CA ARG A 122 -11.30 12.31 5.19
C ARG A 122 -10.90 13.77 5.45
N TYR A 123 -10.53 14.54 4.43
CA TYR A 123 -10.08 15.93 4.58
C TYR A 123 -10.47 16.76 3.35
N GLU A 124 -11.55 17.55 3.47
CA GLU A 124 -11.95 18.64 2.54
C GLU A 124 -12.02 18.31 1.03
N CYS A 125 -12.07 17.03 0.68
CA CYS A 125 -12.30 16.53 -0.67
C CYS A 125 -11.33 17.11 -1.73
N THR A 126 -10.02 17.18 -1.47
CA THR A 126 -9.03 17.69 -2.45
C THR A 126 -8.16 16.61 -3.11
N GLY A 127 -8.33 15.34 -2.76
CA GLY A 127 -7.55 14.24 -3.32
C GLY A 127 -7.98 13.81 -4.73
N THR A 128 -7.09 13.10 -5.43
CA THR A 128 -7.36 12.40 -6.69
C THR A 128 -7.19 10.91 -6.46
N VAL A 129 -8.12 10.12 -7.00
CA VAL A 129 -8.04 8.66 -6.98
C VAL A 129 -7.53 8.16 -8.31
N TYR A 130 -6.48 7.35 -8.25
CA TYR A 130 -5.87 6.68 -9.37
C TYR A 130 -6.16 5.19 -9.33
N ARG A 131 -6.13 4.55 -10.50
CA ARG A 131 -6.18 3.10 -10.64
C ARG A 131 -5.16 2.59 -11.64
N ILE A 132 -4.73 1.35 -11.46
CA ILE A 132 -4.04 0.54 -12.46
C ILE A 132 -4.84 -0.75 -12.60
N VAL A 133 -5.17 -1.13 -13.84
CA VAL A 133 -5.90 -2.36 -14.15
C VAL A 133 -4.91 -3.44 -14.58
N ASP A 134 -5.27 -4.70 -14.37
CA ASP A 134 -4.50 -5.87 -14.83
C ASP A 134 -3.02 -5.87 -14.40
N VAL A 135 -2.74 -5.45 -13.15
CA VAL A 135 -1.38 -5.55 -12.56
C VAL A 135 -1.02 -7.02 -12.43
N ASP A 136 0.10 -7.45 -13.02
CA ASP A 136 0.57 -8.83 -12.95
C ASP A 136 1.18 -9.12 -11.57
N PRO A 137 1.00 -10.32 -10.98
CA PRO A 137 1.69 -10.70 -9.76
C PRO A 137 3.21 -10.48 -9.77
N GLN A 138 3.86 -10.50 -10.95
CA GLN A 138 5.30 -10.24 -11.09
C GLN A 138 5.69 -8.78 -10.82
N ASP A 139 4.75 -7.83 -10.95
CA ASP A 139 4.97 -6.41 -10.69
C ASP A 139 4.75 -6.04 -9.22
N VAL A 140 4.42 -7.03 -8.37
CA VAL A 140 4.15 -6.87 -6.93
C VAL A 140 5.33 -7.38 -6.11
N LEU A 141 5.89 -6.52 -5.26
CA LEU A 141 6.92 -6.86 -4.28
C LEU A 141 6.35 -7.60 -3.06
N ALA A 142 5.15 -7.22 -2.61
CA ALA A 142 4.42 -7.88 -1.55
C ALA A 142 2.95 -7.46 -1.53
N GLN A 143 2.08 -8.38 -1.11
CA GLN A 143 0.76 -8.08 -0.57
C GLN A 143 0.84 -8.15 0.96
N ILE A 144 0.51 -7.05 1.63
CA ILE A 144 0.47 -6.94 3.08
C ILE A 144 -1.00 -7.01 3.49
N ALA A 145 -1.43 -8.19 3.94
CA ALA A 145 -2.82 -8.47 4.33
C ALA A 145 -2.97 -8.86 5.82
N GLU A 146 -1.86 -9.01 6.57
CA GLU A 146 -1.89 -9.42 7.97
C GLU A 146 -1.67 -8.24 8.94
N GLY A 147 -2.56 -8.11 9.94
CA GLY A 147 -2.31 -7.33 11.17
C GLY A 147 -2.90 -5.93 11.22
N ARG A 148 -3.31 -5.37 10.06
CA ARG A 148 -4.14 -4.17 9.94
C ARG A 148 -5.16 -4.50 8.85
N ASP A 149 -6.40 -4.05 8.98
CA ASP A 149 -7.52 -4.31 8.04
C ASP A 149 -7.31 -3.60 6.68
N GLU A 150 -6.11 -3.71 6.14
CA GLU A 150 -5.55 -3.00 5.02
C GLU A 150 -5.12 -4.06 4.00
N ASP A 151 -5.64 -3.95 2.79
CA ASP A 151 -5.26 -4.79 1.66
C ASP A 151 -4.25 -4.02 0.80
N GLU A 152 -3.03 -3.88 1.35
CA GLU A 152 -1.95 -3.08 0.77
C GLU A 152 -1.08 -3.94 -0.17
N PHE A 153 -0.69 -3.35 -1.29
CA PHE A 153 0.21 -3.91 -2.29
C PHE A 153 1.39 -2.97 -2.49
N VAL A 154 2.59 -3.52 -2.40
CA VAL A 154 3.84 -2.81 -2.69
C VAL A 154 4.25 -3.19 -4.10
N LEU A 155 4.36 -2.22 -4.99
CA LEU A 155 4.74 -2.42 -6.40
C LEU A 155 6.22 -2.10 -6.64
N TYR A 156 6.82 -2.72 -7.65
CA TYR A 156 8.16 -2.33 -8.09
C TYR A 156 8.18 -0.86 -8.55
N PRO A 157 9.20 -0.07 -8.14
CA PRO A 157 9.32 1.31 -8.59
C PRO A 157 9.52 1.41 -10.10
N GLU A 158 10.29 0.49 -10.70
CA GLU A 158 10.53 0.45 -12.14
C GLU A 158 9.25 0.20 -12.95
N TYR A 159 8.35 -0.68 -12.45
CA TYR A 159 7.03 -0.87 -13.07
C TYR A 159 6.22 0.44 -13.07
N LEU A 160 6.32 1.20 -11.97
CA LEU A 160 5.58 2.45 -11.79
C LEU A 160 6.08 3.59 -12.68
N ASP A 161 7.23 3.50 -13.33
CA ASP A 161 7.68 4.52 -14.28
C ASP A 161 6.77 4.54 -15.53
N ASP A 162 6.41 3.36 -16.03
CA ASP A 162 5.64 3.19 -17.27
C ASP A 162 4.20 2.67 -17.06
N ALA A 163 3.81 2.36 -15.82
CA ALA A 163 2.49 1.83 -15.50
C ALA A 163 1.34 2.70 -16.10
N PRO A 164 0.25 2.07 -16.59
CA PRO A 164 -0.90 2.76 -17.18
C PRO A 164 -1.82 3.34 -16.10
N VAL A 165 -1.28 4.25 -15.29
CA VAL A 165 -2.00 4.93 -14.21
C VAL A 165 -3.12 5.80 -14.77
N GLN A 166 -4.36 5.48 -14.39
CA GLN A 166 -5.56 6.19 -14.83
C GLN A 166 -6.15 7.01 -13.69
N VAL A 167 -6.50 8.27 -13.95
CA VAL A 167 -7.35 9.05 -13.04
C VAL A 167 -8.74 8.45 -13.05
N MET A 168 -9.25 8.05 -11.88
CA MET A 168 -10.60 7.54 -11.72
C MET A 168 -11.57 8.67 -11.37
N CYS A 169 -11.17 9.54 -10.43
CA CYS A 169 -11.89 10.78 -10.12
C CYS A 169 -10.93 11.85 -9.58
N SER A 170 -11.17 13.10 -9.97
CA SER A 170 -10.47 14.27 -9.44
C SER A 170 -11.51 15.28 -8.94
N ASN A 171 -11.35 15.79 -7.72
CA ASN A 171 -12.38 16.66 -7.13
C ASN A 171 -12.36 18.11 -7.67
N ALA A 172 -11.58 18.42 -8.70
CA ALA A 172 -11.84 19.60 -9.54
C ALA A 172 -13.27 19.56 -10.14
N GLN A 173 -13.84 18.36 -10.34
CA GLN A 173 -15.21 18.14 -10.78
C GLN A 173 -16.26 18.18 -9.64
N CYS A 174 -15.86 18.18 -8.36
CA CYS A 174 -16.80 18.28 -7.23
C CYS A 174 -17.03 19.72 -6.73
N ARG A 175 -16.25 20.70 -7.20
CA ARG A 175 -16.43 22.12 -6.83
C ARG A 175 -17.27 22.94 -7.81
N SER A 176 -17.63 22.42 -8.98
CA SER A 176 -18.38 23.17 -10.00
C SER A 176 -19.90 22.97 -9.96
N THR A 177 -20.46 22.19 -9.03
CA THR A 177 -21.92 22.08 -8.85
C THR A 177 -22.52 23.23 -8.02
N VAL A 178 -21.95 24.42 -8.17
CA VAL A 178 -22.68 25.69 -8.00
C VAL A 178 -23.06 26.18 -9.40
N ASP A 179 -23.79 25.35 -10.14
CA ASP A 179 -24.77 25.77 -11.13
C ASP A 179 -25.75 24.61 -11.28
N ARG A 180 -26.96 24.84 -10.78
CA ARG A 180 -27.97 23.83 -10.45
C ARG A 180 -28.78 23.33 -11.66
N GLU A 181 -28.31 23.56 -12.89
CA GLU A 181 -29.07 23.32 -14.11
C GLU A 181 -28.17 22.86 -15.27
N ALA A 182 -27.60 21.66 -15.18
CA ALA A 182 -27.16 20.84 -16.32
C ALA A 182 -26.50 19.55 -15.81
N LEU A 183 -27.31 18.62 -15.30
CA LEU A 183 -26.90 17.22 -15.18
C LEU A 183 -27.43 16.52 -16.42
N ASP A 184 -26.59 16.37 -17.44
CA ASP A 184 -26.75 15.34 -18.46
C ASP A 184 -25.46 14.51 -18.55
N ASP A 185 -25.69 13.22 -18.33
CA ASP A 185 -24.95 12.03 -18.73
C ASP A 185 -23.44 11.97 -18.54
N HIS A 186 -23.03 11.18 -17.53
CA HIS A 186 -22.21 9.96 -17.70
C HIS A 186 -21.58 9.43 -16.39
N ALA A 187 -22.10 9.79 -15.21
CA ALA A 187 -21.60 9.27 -13.93
C ALA A 187 -22.68 8.46 -13.15
N VAL A 188 -23.26 7.46 -13.80
CA VAL A 188 -24.25 6.54 -13.21
C VAL A 188 -23.77 5.11 -13.34
N ASP A 189 -24.03 4.30 -12.31
CA ASP A 189 -23.87 2.85 -12.40
C ASP A 189 -25.00 2.22 -13.25
N SER A 190 -24.93 0.92 -13.48
CA SER A 190 -25.88 0.17 -14.31
C SER A 190 -27.33 0.18 -13.82
N GLU A 191 -27.60 0.72 -12.63
CA GLU A 191 -28.94 0.86 -12.06
C GLU A 191 -29.36 2.33 -11.86
N GLY A 192 -28.55 3.29 -12.31
CA GLY A 192 -28.95 4.70 -12.41
C GLY A 192 -28.99 5.47 -11.08
N HIS A 193 -28.28 5.01 -10.04
CA HIS A 193 -28.26 5.71 -8.75
C HIS A 193 -27.09 6.71 -8.61
N CYS A 194 -27.41 7.90 -8.11
CA CYS A 194 -26.47 8.97 -7.79
C CYS A 194 -25.91 8.76 -6.37
N TRP A 195 -24.57 8.69 -6.22
CA TRP A 195 -23.89 8.31 -4.97
C TRP A 195 -23.85 9.40 -3.89
N HIS A 196 -24.98 10.09 -3.67
CA HIS A 196 -25.20 10.97 -2.50
C HIS A 196 -26.42 10.58 -1.65
N SER A 197 -27.08 9.45 -1.93
CA SER A 197 -28.37 9.14 -1.29
C SER A 197 -28.47 7.86 -0.46
N LEU A 198 -27.39 7.08 -0.26
CA LEU A 198 -27.49 5.79 0.44
C LEU A 198 -27.17 5.79 1.94
N ASN A 199 -26.87 6.94 2.57
CA ASN A 199 -26.61 6.99 4.02
C ASN A 199 -27.52 7.94 4.81
N LEU A 200 -28.72 8.27 4.32
CA LEU A 200 -29.67 9.14 5.03
C LEU A 200 -31.10 8.60 5.15
N VAL A 201 -31.32 7.28 5.00
CA VAL A 201 -32.65 6.69 5.20
C VAL A 201 -32.60 5.42 6.06
N GLU A 202 -32.03 5.50 7.27
CA GLU A 202 -32.40 4.57 8.36
C GLU A 202 -32.45 5.26 9.74
N SER A 203 -32.82 6.54 9.77
CA SER A 203 -33.35 7.12 11.00
C SER A 203 -34.45 8.10 10.63
N VAL A 204 -35.61 7.93 11.28
CA VAL A 204 -36.84 8.71 11.16
C VAL A 204 -37.84 8.18 10.12
N VAL A 205 -38.52 7.08 10.48
CA VAL A 205 -40.00 7.04 10.45
C VAL A 205 -40.50 6.11 11.57
N GLY A 206 -41.34 6.66 12.47
CA GLY A 206 -42.40 5.94 13.18
C GLY A 206 -42.03 5.20 14.46
#